data_AF-G3ADA9-F1
#
_entry.id   AF-G3ADA9-F1
#
_cell.length_a   1.000
_cell.length_b   1.000
_cell.length_c   1.000
_cell.angle_alpha   90.00
_cell.angle_beta   90.00
_cell.angle_gamma   90.00
#
_symmetry.space_group_name_H-M   'P 1'
#
loop_
_entity.id
_entity.type
_entity.pdbx_description
1 polymer ?
#
loop_
_entity_poly.entity_id
_entity_poly.type
_entity_poly.pdbx_seq_one_letter_code
_entity_poly.pdbx_strand_id
1 'polypeptide(L)'
;YVGQEKIRTLSGWAMTAFGLDWSRPPRQAQGTTAYYTASDQWRYDRVPPAEHASPLGKGRFEGMHTIDCYAKAARMGWVPSYPSVHRNSLDLADEAQQAGADPKDYVVDELREGR
;
A
#
# COMPACT_ATOMS: atom_id res chain seq x y z
N TYR A 1 9.21 -12.79 24.51
CA TYR A 1 10.11 -13.20 23.41
C TYR A 1 9.28 -13.88 22.34
N VAL A 2 9.45 -13.50 21.07
CA VAL A 2 8.72 -14.06 19.92
C VAL A 2 9.74 -14.59 18.89
N GLY A 3 9.91 -13.92 17.75
CA GLY A 3 10.99 -14.19 16.80
C GLY A 3 12.35 -13.61 17.22
N GLN A 4 13.27 -13.58 16.26
CA GLN A 4 14.57 -12.92 16.35
C GLN A 4 14.57 -11.62 15.52
N GLU A 5 13.69 -10.69 15.86
CA GLU A 5 13.48 -9.44 15.12
C GLU A 5 14.60 -8.41 15.33
N LYS A 6 15.36 -8.53 16.42
CA LYS A 6 16.38 -7.54 16.80
C LYS A 6 17.65 -7.69 15.96
N ILE A 7 17.70 -7.00 14.83
CA ILE A 7 18.92 -6.75 14.08
C ILE A 7 19.73 -5.66 14.80
N ARG A 8 20.81 -6.04 15.50
CA ARG A 8 21.63 -5.08 16.27
C ARG A 8 22.25 -3.98 15.40
N THR A 9 22.61 -4.31 14.16
CA THR A 9 23.25 -3.43 13.18
C THR A 9 22.27 -2.97 12.09
N LEU A 10 21.04 -2.61 12.49
CA LEU A 10 19.92 -2.35 11.57
C LEU A 10 20.26 -1.38 10.43
N SER A 11 20.90 -0.24 10.71
CA SER A 11 21.19 0.78 9.69
C SER A 11 22.15 0.29 8.61
N GLY A 12 23.21 -0.42 8.99
CA GLY A 12 24.16 -0.98 8.02
C GLY A 12 23.54 -2.09 7.19
N TRP A 13 22.79 -2.99 7.85
CA TRP A 13 22.06 -4.04 7.16
C TRP A 13 21.02 -3.47 6.16
N ALA A 14 20.25 -2.46 6.56
CA ALA A 14 19.19 -1.90 5.73
C ALA A 14 19.73 -1.24 4.44
N MET A 15 20.90 -0.60 4.52
CA MET A 15 21.56 -0.01 3.35
C MET A 15 21.83 -1.07 2.28
N THR A 16 22.43 -2.20 2.66
CA THR A 16 22.76 -3.30 1.74
C THR A 16 21.51 -4.08 1.33
N ALA A 17 20.63 -4.42 2.27
CA ALA A 17 19.47 -5.28 2.01
C ALA A 17 18.46 -4.67 1.04
N PHE A 18 18.34 -3.33 1.03
CA PHE A 18 17.39 -2.61 0.19
C PHE A 18 18.07 -1.78 -0.93
N GLY A 19 19.38 -1.94 -1.14
CA GLY A 19 20.13 -1.22 -2.18
C GLY A 19 20.10 0.31 -2.04
N LEU A 20 20.03 0.82 -0.80
CA LEU A 20 19.84 2.25 -0.52
C LEU A 20 21.10 3.10 -0.73
N ASP A 21 22.22 2.44 -1.00
CA ASP A 21 23.46 3.01 -1.50
C ASP A 21 23.39 3.34 -3.00
N TRP A 22 22.46 2.74 -3.74
CA TRP A 22 22.25 2.99 -5.18
C TRP A 22 21.00 3.81 -5.48
N SER A 23 19.87 3.48 -4.85
CA SER A 23 18.59 4.11 -5.16
C SER A 23 17.67 4.17 -3.94
N ARG A 24 16.82 5.19 -3.90
CA ARG A 24 15.87 5.43 -2.81
C ARG A 24 14.56 5.99 -3.37
N PRO A 25 13.39 5.64 -2.78
CA PRO A 25 13.16 4.64 -1.73
C PRO A 25 12.99 3.21 -2.27
N PRO A 26 13.09 2.16 -1.42
CA PRO A 26 12.75 0.79 -1.82
C PRO A 26 11.22 0.58 -1.81
N ARG A 27 10.75 -0.50 -2.42
CA ARG A 27 9.33 -0.90 -2.38
C ARG A 27 9.10 -1.95 -1.29
N GLN A 28 8.80 -1.50 -0.08
CA GLN A 28 8.42 -2.39 1.02
C GLN A 28 6.90 -2.65 1.00
N ALA A 29 6.48 -3.84 1.42
CA ALA A 29 5.08 -4.21 1.57
C ALA A 29 4.87 -4.97 2.89
N GLN A 30 3.66 -4.88 3.45
CA GLN A 30 3.29 -5.64 4.64
C GLN A 30 2.87 -7.06 4.24
N GLY A 31 3.53 -8.07 4.81
CA GLY A 31 3.29 -9.47 4.44
C GLY A 31 1.83 -9.90 4.60
N THR A 32 1.19 -9.56 5.73
CA THR A 32 -0.21 -9.94 5.99
C THR A 32 -1.16 -9.45 4.90
N THR A 33 -1.12 -8.17 4.56
CA THR A 33 -2.01 -7.62 3.53
C THR A 33 -1.64 -8.11 2.14
N ALA A 34 -0.35 -8.29 1.84
CA ALA A 34 0.09 -8.84 0.57
C ALA A 34 -0.44 -10.25 0.32
N TYR A 35 -0.40 -11.14 1.32
CA TYR A 35 -1.00 -12.47 1.19
C TYR A 35 -2.53 -12.42 1.18
N TYR A 36 -3.13 -11.62 2.06
CA TYR A 36 -4.58 -11.46 2.15
C TYR A 36 -5.20 -11.01 0.82
N THR A 37 -4.55 -10.11 0.09
CA THR A 37 -4.98 -9.65 -1.23
C THR A 37 -4.62 -10.66 -2.32
N ALA A 38 -3.37 -11.10 -2.41
CA ALA A 38 -2.88 -11.93 -3.52
C ALA A 38 -3.43 -13.36 -3.54
N SER A 39 -3.90 -13.87 -2.40
CA SER A 39 -4.53 -15.19 -2.30
C SER A 39 -6.05 -15.15 -2.20
N ASP A 40 -6.65 -13.97 -2.39
CA ASP A 40 -8.11 -13.80 -2.36
C ASP A 40 -8.79 -14.23 -1.05
N GLN A 41 -8.03 -14.30 0.06
CA GLN A 41 -8.57 -14.68 1.38
C GLN A 41 -9.70 -13.73 1.82
N TRP A 42 -9.60 -12.46 1.45
CA TRP A 42 -10.62 -11.45 1.71
C TRP A 42 -12.02 -11.85 1.23
N ARG A 43 -12.14 -12.66 0.18
CA ARG A 43 -13.45 -13.13 -0.32
C ARG A 43 -14.20 -14.02 0.66
N TYR A 44 -13.52 -14.50 1.70
CA TYR A 44 -14.06 -15.43 2.69
C TYR A 44 -14.19 -14.80 4.10
N ASP A 45 -13.99 -13.49 4.22
CA ASP A 45 -14.19 -12.80 5.49
C ASP A 45 -15.65 -12.90 5.94
N ARG A 46 -15.83 -13.20 7.22
CA ARG A 46 -17.16 -13.41 7.83
C ARG A 46 -17.56 -12.29 8.78
N VAL A 47 -16.60 -11.52 9.25
CA VAL A 47 -16.80 -10.48 10.26
C VAL A 47 -16.53 -9.12 9.60
N PRO A 48 -17.56 -8.29 9.39
CA PRO A 48 -17.38 -6.97 8.83
C PRO A 48 -16.72 -6.02 9.86
N PRO A 49 -15.94 -5.02 9.41
CA PRO A 49 -15.29 -4.06 10.29
C PRO A 49 -16.23 -3.29 11.23
N ALA A 50 -17.52 -3.16 10.86
CA ALA A 50 -18.55 -2.55 11.71
C ALA A 50 -18.74 -3.29 13.06
N GLU A 51 -18.54 -4.61 13.11
CA GLU A 51 -18.66 -5.39 14.36
C GLU A 51 -17.53 -5.07 15.36
N HIS A 52 -16.41 -4.53 14.89
CA HIS A 52 -15.31 -4.08 15.73
C HIS A 52 -15.45 -2.61 16.18
N ALA A 53 -16.43 -1.88 15.66
CA ALA A 53 -16.64 -0.48 15.99
C ALA A 53 -17.22 -0.33 17.39
N SER A 54 -16.78 0.70 18.12
CA SER A 54 -17.45 1.09 19.37
C SER A 54 -18.90 1.47 19.08
N PRO A 55 -19.87 1.10 19.97
CA PRO A 55 -21.26 1.53 19.83
C PRO A 55 -21.44 3.06 19.96
N LEU A 56 -20.42 3.78 20.46
CA LEU A 56 -20.39 5.25 20.51
C LEU A 56 -19.77 5.87 19.24
N GLY A 57 -19.40 5.05 18.26
CA GLY A 57 -18.76 5.48 17.02
C GLY A 57 -19.71 6.17 16.05
N LYS A 58 -19.13 6.85 15.05
CA LYS A 58 -19.88 7.57 14.01
C LYS A 58 -20.26 6.70 12.79
N GLY A 59 -20.38 5.39 12.97
CA GLY A 59 -20.73 4.47 11.87
C GLY A 59 -19.72 4.40 10.71
N ARG A 60 -18.45 4.78 10.91
CA ARG A 60 -17.46 4.93 9.82
C ARG A 60 -17.15 3.66 9.01
N PHE A 61 -17.49 2.50 9.56
CA PHE A 61 -17.23 1.18 8.98
C PHE A 61 -18.51 0.49 8.51
N GLU A 62 -19.67 1.14 8.63
CA GLU A 62 -20.94 0.59 8.18
C GLU A 62 -20.88 0.33 6.66
N GLY A 63 -21.27 -0.88 6.26
CA GLY A 63 -21.27 -1.31 4.86
C GLY A 63 -19.88 -1.56 4.25
N MET A 64 -18.79 -1.36 4.99
CA MET A 64 -17.44 -1.65 4.49
C MET A 64 -17.09 -3.13 4.63
N HIS A 65 -16.29 -3.64 3.70
CA HIS A 65 -15.54 -4.88 3.84
C HIS A 65 -14.13 -4.61 4.39
N THR A 66 -13.46 -5.60 4.99
CA THR A 66 -12.09 -5.43 5.51
C THR A 66 -11.10 -5.01 4.42
N ILE A 67 -11.25 -5.56 3.20
CA ILE A 67 -10.49 -5.15 2.01
C ILE A 67 -10.68 -3.66 1.67
N ASP A 68 -11.87 -3.08 1.92
CA ASP A 68 -12.14 -1.67 1.66
C ASP A 68 -11.41 -0.78 2.67
N CYS A 69 -11.30 -1.22 3.92
CA CYS A 69 -10.48 -0.55 4.93
C CYS A 69 -9.01 -0.52 4.50
N TYR A 70 -8.49 -1.64 3.97
CA TYR A 70 -7.12 -1.69 3.44
C TYR A 70 -6.93 -0.78 2.23
N ALA A 71 -7.82 -0.84 1.23
CA ALA A 71 -7.76 0.00 0.05
C ALA A 71 -7.80 1.51 0.41
N LYS A 72 -8.66 1.88 1.36
CA LYS A 72 -8.74 3.25 1.89
C LYS A 72 -7.45 3.65 2.62
N ALA A 73 -6.90 2.80 3.48
CA ALA A 73 -5.65 3.07 4.18
C ALA A 73 -4.48 3.27 3.20
N ALA A 74 -4.41 2.44 2.14
CA ALA A 74 -3.40 2.56 1.09
C ALA A 74 -3.53 3.90 0.33
N ARG A 75 -4.74 4.27 -0.11
CA ARG A 75 -4.98 5.54 -0.83
C ARG A 75 -4.69 6.78 0.01
N MET A 76 -4.83 6.69 1.34
CA MET A 76 -4.48 7.76 2.28
C MET A 76 -2.99 7.78 2.66
N GLY A 77 -2.18 6.85 2.15
CA GLY A 77 -0.75 6.75 2.48
C GLY A 77 -0.46 6.23 3.88
N TRP A 78 -1.41 5.59 4.55
CA TRP A 78 -1.21 5.04 5.90
C TRP A 78 -0.43 3.72 5.90
N VAL A 79 -0.53 2.98 4.80
CA VAL A 79 0.15 1.70 4.58
C VAL A 79 0.70 1.63 3.16
N PRO A 80 1.80 0.91 2.92
CA PRO A 80 2.24 0.61 1.57
C PRO A 80 1.29 -0.38 0.88
N SER A 81 1.19 -0.28 -0.44
CA SER A 81 0.46 -1.23 -1.29
C SER A 81 1.33 -1.79 -2.41
N TYR A 82 1.13 -3.06 -2.73
CA TYR A 82 1.79 -3.71 -3.87
C TYR A 82 0.86 -4.75 -4.53
N PRO A 83 0.67 -4.71 -5.87
CA PRO A 83 1.09 -3.64 -6.79
C PRO A 83 0.53 -2.26 -6.38
N SER A 84 1.34 -1.20 -6.52
CA SER A 84 0.99 0.14 -6.01
C SER A 84 0.01 0.90 -6.93
N VAL A 85 0.10 0.62 -8.22
CA VAL A 85 -0.79 1.10 -9.29
C VAL A 85 -1.18 -0.09 -10.15
N HIS A 86 -2.29 0.00 -10.86
CA HIS A 86 -2.81 -1.08 -11.71
C HIS A 86 -2.19 -1.09 -13.13
N ARG A 87 -1.20 -0.22 -13.37
CA ARG A 87 -0.44 -0.10 -14.61
C ARG A 87 1.05 -0.32 -14.35
N ASN A 88 1.82 -0.56 -15.40
CA ASN A 88 3.26 -0.61 -15.28
C ASN A 88 3.81 0.78 -14.90
N SER A 89 4.54 0.86 -13.79
CA SER A 89 5.09 2.12 -13.29
C SER A 89 6.12 2.78 -14.22
N LEU A 90 6.73 2.02 -15.13
CA LEU A 90 7.68 2.57 -16.10
C LEU A 90 6.94 3.29 -17.23
N ASP A 91 5.87 2.68 -17.74
CA ASP A 91 5.03 3.26 -18.78
C ASP A 91 4.41 4.60 -18.33
N LEU A 92 4.03 4.72 -17.04
CA LEU A 92 3.54 5.98 -16.47
C LEU A 92 4.57 7.13 -16.56
N ALA A 93 5.87 6.82 -16.46
CA ALA A 93 6.92 7.83 -16.61
C ALA A 93 7.08 8.25 -18.08
N ASP A 94 7.02 7.28 -19.00
CA ASP A 94 7.07 7.54 -20.45
C ASP A 94 5.86 8.37 -20.92
N GLU A 95 4.66 8.06 -20.43
CA GLU A 95 3.43 8.81 -20.70
C GLU A 95 3.53 10.26 -20.21
N ALA A 96 3.99 10.48 -18.97
CA ALA A 96 4.18 11.82 -18.43
C ALA A 96 5.17 12.64 -19.27
N GLN A 97 6.26 12.02 -19.72
CA GLN A 97 7.23 12.66 -20.61
C GLN A 97 6.61 13.02 -21.97
N GLN A 98 5.81 12.14 -22.57
CA GLN A 98 5.11 12.40 -23.83
C GLN A 98 4.08 13.52 -23.70
N ALA A 99 3.41 13.61 -22.54
CA ALA A 99 2.48 14.68 -22.21
C ALA A 99 3.16 16.02 -21.87
N GLY A 100 4.49 16.03 -21.73
CA GLY A 100 5.24 17.21 -21.28
C GLY A 100 4.92 17.63 -19.84
N ALA A 101 4.48 16.68 -19.00
CA ALA A 101 4.10 16.89 -17.61
C ALA A 101 5.17 16.35 -16.64
N ASP A 102 5.20 16.88 -15.43
CA ASP A 102 5.99 16.27 -14.34
C ASP A 102 5.37 14.91 -13.96
N PRO A 103 6.17 13.82 -13.82
CA PRO A 103 5.64 12.49 -13.52
C PRO A 103 4.81 12.39 -12.24
N LYS A 104 5.12 13.18 -11.21
CA LYS A 104 4.36 13.18 -9.97
C LYS A 104 2.98 13.80 -10.20
N ASP A 105 2.93 14.94 -10.87
CA ASP A 105 1.67 15.64 -11.14
C ASP A 105 0.79 14.82 -12.09
N TYR A 106 1.39 14.21 -13.13
CA TYR A 106 0.70 13.30 -14.04
C TYR A 106 0.04 12.14 -13.30
N VAL A 107 0.78 11.42 -12.44
CA VAL A 107 0.22 10.29 -11.68
C VAL A 107 -0.89 10.76 -10.71
N VAL A 108 -0.75 11.92 -10.09
CA VAL A 108 -1.80 12.46 -9.22
C VAL A 108 -3.08 12.76 -9.99
N ASP A 109 -2.96 13.32 -11.19
CA ASP A 109 -4.11 13.65 -12.03
C ASP A 109 -4.79 12.39 -12.59
N GLU A 110 -4.01 11.40 -13.07
CA GLU A 110 -4.56 10.09 -13.46
C GLU A 110 -5.35 9.44 -12.32
N LEU A 111 -4.79 9.43 -11.10
CA LEU A 111 -5.47 8.87 -9.92
C LEU A 111 -6.73 9.64 -9.51
N ARG A 112 -6.79 10.95 -9.78
CA ARG A 112 -8.00 11.76 -9.54
C ARG A 112 -9.09 11.48 -10.57
N GLU A 113 -8.68 11.21 -11.80
CA GLU A 113 -9.57 10.88 -12.92
C GLU A 113 -9.97 9.40 -12.95
N GLY A 114 -9.43 8.58 -12.04
CA GLY A 114 -9.77 7.17 -11.89
C GLY A 114 -9.08 6.24 -12.90
N ARG A 115 -7.95 6.68 -13.44
CA ARG A 115 -7.07 5.94 -14.36
C ARG A 115 -5.76 5.51 -13.71
#